data_AF-A0A9D7TV68-F1
#
_entry.id   AF-A0A9D7TV68-F1
#
_cell.length_a   1.000
_cell.length_b   1.000
_cell.length_c   1.000
_cell.angle_alpha   90.00
_cell.angle_beta   90.00
_cell.angle_gamma   90.00
#
_symmetry.space_group_name_H-M   'P 1'
#
loop_
_entity.id
_entity.type
_entity.pdbx_description
1 polymer ?
#
loop_
_entity_poly.entity_id
_entity_poly.type
_entity_poly.pdbx_seq_one_letter_code
_entity_poly.pdbx_strand_id
1 'polypeptide(L)'
;MRGNNIMMGFNMISIIKEIAKWITFAVMIKQLTASLLLLAFVIQMFSGQFIKLDYYLNTAAYAKNCENKAKPKLHCNGKCQMMKKLKQEEKKDQQLPERKFENKTEVLSSKSFFYSIENTLTLIIEKPSAFEQKQSLADISYAFFHPPQA
;
A
#
# COMPACT_ATOMS: atom_id res chain seq x y z
N MET A 1 13.49 16.84 64.98
CA MET A 1 12.83 15.93 64.01
C MET A 1 12.62 16.56 62.61
N ARG A 2 13.54 17.40 62.12
CA ARG A 2 13.37 18.11 60.82
C ARG A 2 14.26 17.54 59.70
N GLY A 3 15.32 16.78 60.04
CA GLY A 3 16.26 16.18 59.07
C GLY A 3 15.73 14.96 58.30
N ASN A 4 14.95 14.07 58.92
CA ASN A 4 14.43 12.86 58.24
C ASN A 4 13.45 13.17 57.10
N ASN A 5 12.62 14.21 57.23
CA ASN A 5 11.64 14.58 56.20
C ASN A 5 12.30 15.15 54.94
N ILE A 6 13.42 15.88 55.08
CA ILE A 6 14.16 16.48 53.96
C ILE A 6 14.94 15.39 53.20
N MET A 7 15.55 14.44 53.92
CA MET A 7 16.27 13.31 53.33
C MET A 7 15.33 12.33 52.59
N MET A 8 14.13 12.08 53.10
CA MET A 8 13.11 11.31 52.38
C MET A 8 12.64 12.01 51.10
N GLY A 9 12.43 13.33 51.14
CA GLY A 9 12.01 14.10 49.97
C GLY A 9 13.01 14.06 48.81
N PHE A 10 14.31 14.15 49.10
CA PHE A 10 15.36 14.09 48.08
C PHE A 10 15.44 12.71 47.41
N ASN A 11 15.33 11.64 48.19
CA ASN A 11 15.35 10.27 47.68
C ASN A 11 14.11 9.98 46.80
N MET A 12 12.94 10.51 47.20
CA MET A 12 11.70 10.39 46.43
C MET A 12 11.80 11.09 45.07
N ILE A 13 12.35 12.31 45.02
CA ILE A 13 12.54 13.06 43.76
C ILE A 13 13.51 12.34 42.83
N SER A 14 14.59 11.76 43.36
CA SER A 14 15.56 10.98 42.57
C SER A 14 14.92 9.73 41.96
N ILE A 15 14.10 9.01 42.73
CA ILE A 15 13.36 7.83 42.26
C ILE A 15 12.36 8.21 41.15
N ILE A 16 11.63 9.32 41.32
CA ILE A 16 10.67 9.80 40.30
C ILE A 16 11.39 10.14 39.00
N LYS A 17 12.57 10.79 39.06
CA LYS A 17 13.36 11.11 37.86
C LYS A 17 13.85 9.87 37.13
N GLU A 18 14.31 8.84 37.85
CA GLU A 18 14.69 7.58 37.23
C GLU A 18 13.48 6.88 36.60
N ILE A 19 12.34 6.79 37.29
CA ILE A 19 11.10 6.24 36.72
C ILE A 19 10.68 7.01 35.45
N ALA A 20 10.76 8.34 35.46
CA ALA A 20 10.44 9.17 34.29
C ALA A 20 11.38 8.89 33.11
N LYS A 21 12.69 8.69 33.36
CA LYS A 21 13.63 8.24 32.31
C LYS A 21 13.20 6.90 31.71
N TRP A 22 12.89 5.91 32.55
CA TRP A 22 12.42 4.60 32.09
C TRP A 22 11.12 4.69 31.26
N ILE A 23 10.18 5.56 31.66
CA ILE A 23 8.95 5.83 30.91
C ILE A 23 9.27 6.44 29.54
N THR A 24 10.09 7.49 29.49
CA THR A 24 10.47 8.12 28.21
C THR A 24 11.24 7.16 27.30
N PHE A 25 12.12 6.34 27.86
CA PHE A 25 12.83 5.29 27.14
C PHE A 25 11.86 4.27 26.54
N ALA A 26 10.87 3.80 27.31
CA ALA A 26 9.84 2.89 26.81
C ALA A 26 9.03 3.52 25.66
N VAL A 27 8.72 4.82 25.73
CA VAL A 27 8.02 5.55 24.66
C VAL A 27 8.89 5.65 23.40
N MET A 28 10.18 5.95 23.53
CA MET A 28 11.10 5.99 22.38
C MET A 28 11.26 4.61 21.72
N ILE A 29 11.38 3.55 22.52
CA ILE A 29 11.43 2.17 21.99
C ILE A 29 10.15 1.83 21.20
N LYS A 30 8.98 2.24 21.67
CA LYS A 30 7.71 2.02 20.94
C LYS A 30 7.67 2.73 19.59
N GLN A 31 8.25 3.92 19.49
CA GLN A 31 8.32 4.66 18.22
C GLN A 31 9.36 4.05 17.26
N LEU A 32 10.48 3.58 17.80
CA LEU A 32 11.51 2.90 17.03
C LEU A 32 11.01 1.57 16.47
N THR A 33 10.30 0.76 17.28
CA THR A 33 9.72 -0.51 16.81
C THR A 33 8.69 -0.28 15.72
N ALA A 34 7.80 0.71 15.87
CA ALA A 34 6.83 1.07 14.83
C ALA A 34 7.51 1.53 13.53
N SER A 35 8.55 2.36 13.63
CA SER A 35 9.30 2.85 12.47
C SER A 35 10.03 1.70 11.75
N LEU A 36 10.63 0.78 12.51
CA LEU A 36 11.29 -0.40 11.98
C LEU A 36 10.32 -1.33 11.25
N LEU A 37 9.13 -1.56 11.82
CA LEU A 37 8.08 -2.37 11.20
C LEU A 37 7.59 -1.75 9.88
N LEU A 38 7.38 -0.43 9.86
CA LEU A 38 7.01 0.28 8.63
C LEU A 38 8.11 0.15 7.57
N LEU A 39 9.38 0.32 7.94
CA LEU A 39 10.49 0.16 7.01
C LEU A 39 10.58 -1.28 6.46
N ALA A 40 10.40 -2.28 7.31
CA ALA A 40 10.38 -3.68 6.88
C ALA A 40 9.26 -3.97 5.88
N PHE A 41 8.06 -3.43 6.12
CA PHE A 41 6.93 -3.55 5.19
C PHE A 41 7.22 -2.90 3.84
N VAL A 42 7.81 -1.70 3.85
CA VAL A 42 8.27 -1.02 2.63
C VAL A 42 9.27 -1.91 1.88
N ILE A 43 10.30 -2.43 2.55
CA ILE A 43 11.32 -3.31 1.94
C ILE A 43 10.68 -4.57 1.30
N GLN A 44 9.66 -5.14 1.94
CA GLN A 44 8.93 -6.30 1.40
C GLN A 44 8.28 -6.03 0.04
N MET A 45 7.94 -4.78 -0.28
CA MET A 45 7.36 -4.41 -1.57
C MET A 45 8.39 -4.35 -2.71
N PHE A 46 9.69 -4.30 -2.41
CA PHE A 46 10.75 -4.07 -3.40
C PHE A 46 11.48 -5.33 -3.87
N SER A 47 11.00 -6.53 -3.57
CA SER A 47 11.66 -7.81 -3.93
C SER A 47 12.20 -7.83 -5.38
N GLY A 48 11.34 -7.56 -6.36
CA GLY A 48 11.72 -7.54 -7.78
C GLY A 48 12.58 -6.34 -8.22
N GLN A 49 12.65 -5.25 -7.44
CA GLN A 49 13.52 -4.11 -7.76
C GLN A 49 14.99 -4.38 -7.39
N PHE A 50 15.24 -5.23 -6.39
CA PHE A 50 16.60 -5.62 -6.03
C PHE A 50 17.33 -6.32 -7.17
N ILE A 51 16.64 -7.14 -7.99
CA ILE A 51 17.28 -7.78 -9.15
C ILE A 51 17.75 -6.73 -10.17
N LYS A 52 16.96 -5.69 -10.42
CA LYS A 52 17.36 -4.62 -11.34
C LYS A 52 18.55 -3.83 -10.79
N LEU A 53 18.53 -3.54 -9.49
CA LEU A 53 19.64 -2.85 -8.83
C LEU A 53 20.93 -3.67 -8.92
N ASP A 54 20.88 -4.97 -8.63
CA ASP A 54 22.01 -5.90 -8.76
C ASP A 54 22.54 -5.96 -10.20
N TYR A 55 21.66 -5.91 -11.21
CA TYR A 55 22.07 -5.81 -12.61
C TYR A 55 22.84 -4.52 -12.91
N TYR A 56 22.39 -3.37 -12.40
CA TYR A 56 23.08 -2.09 -12.64
C TYR A 56 24.42 -2.01 -11.91
N LEU A 57 24.51 -2.55 -10.69
CA LEU A 57 25.75 -2.60 -9.93
C LEU A 57 26.75 -3.60 -10.53
N ASN A 58 26.27 -4.68 -11.13
CA ASN A 58 27.11 -5.78 -11.63
C ASN A 58 26.76 -6.23 -13.06
N THR A 59 26.62 -5.29 -13.99
CA THR A 59 26.23 -5.61 -15.38
C THR A 59 27.21 -6.58 -16.05
N ALA A 60 28.50 -6.52 -15.70
CA ALA A 60 29.52 -7.41 -16.25
C ALA A 60 29.27 -8.88 -15.93
N ALA A 61 28.84 -9.22 -14.70
CA ALA A 61 28.51 -10.60 -14.35
C ALA A 61 27.32 -11.14 -15.16
N TYR A 62 26.31 -10.31 -15.38
CA TYR A 62 25.17 -10.67 -16.22
C TYR A 62 25.56 -10.81 -17.69
N ALA A 63 26.42 -9.92 -18.21
CA ALA A 63 26.91 -9.96 -19.58
C ALA A 63 27.77 -11.20 -19.85
N LYS A 64 28.55 -11.67 -18.86
CA LYS A 64 29.32 -12.93 -18.95
C LYS A 64 28.43 -14.13 -19.26
N ASN A 65 27.26 -14.22 -18.64
CA ASN A 65 26.30 -15.31 -18.85
C ASN A 65 25.22 -15.02 -19.91
N CYS A 66 25.38 -13.96 -20.72
CA CYS A 66 24.39 -13.61 -21.75
C CYS A 66 24.26 -14.70 -22.83
N GLU A 67 23.04 -15.12 -23.14
CA GLU A 67 22.77 -16.10 -24.21
C GLU A 67 22.81 -15.46 -25.61
N ASN A 68 22.47 -14.17 -25.70
CA ASN A 68 22.40 -13.42 -26.97
C ASN A 68 23.76 -12.87 -27.45
N LYS A 69 24.88 -13.46 -27.04
CA LYS A 69 26.24 -13.02 -27.45
C LYS A 69 26.42 -13.06 -28.97
N ALA A 70 25.80 -14.03 -29.63
CA ALA A 70 25.84 -14.18 -31.08
C ALA A 70 25.04 -13.11 -31.84
N LYS A 71 24.27 -12.26 -31.15
CA LYS A 71 23.44 -11.20 -31.74
C LYS A 71 23.83 -9.82 -31.16
N PRO A 72 25.02 -9.29 -31.51
CA PRO A 72 25.52 -8.02 -30.95
C PRO A 72 24.61 -6.83 -31.26
N LYS A 73 23.87 -6.86 -32.39
CA LYS A 73 22.90 -5.82 -32.78
C LYS A 73 21.76 -5.62 -31.76
N LEU A 74 21.53 -6.57 -30.86
CA LEU A 74 20.49 -6.47 -29.82
C LEU A 74 20.94 -5.68 -28.57
N HIS A 75 22.23 -5.35 -28.44
CA HIS A 75 22.78 -4.64 -27.27
C HIS A 75 22.27 -5.22 -25.93
N CYS A 76 22.22 -6.55 -25.84
CA CYS A 76 21.56 -7.25 -24.74
C CYS A 76 22.29 -7.03 -23.40
N ASN A 77 23.63 -7.08 -23.38
CA ASN A 77 24.45 -6.81 -22.19
C ASN A 77 23.98 -7.55 -20.93
N GLY A 78 23.54 -8.80 -21.05
CA GLY A 78 23.06 -9.61 -19.93
C GLY A 78 21.63 -9.34 -19.47
N LYS A 79 20.87 -8.44 -20.12
CA LYS A 79 19.45 -8.17 -19.82
C LYS A 79 18.58 -9.42 -19.88
N CYS A 80 18.90 -10.39 -20.75
CA CYS A 80 18.18 -11.67 -20.83
C CYS A 80 18.23 -12.44 -19.50
N GLN A 81 19.37 -12.44 -18.82
CA GLN A 81 19.56 -13.12 -17.54
C GLN A 81 18.83 -12.39 -16.41
N MET A 82 18.86 -11.06 -16.39
CA MET A 82 18.07 -10.25 -15.47
C MET A 82 16.57 -10.57 -15.62
N MET A 83 16.06 -10.52 -16.84
CA MET A 83 14.65 -10.83 -17.13
C MET A 83 14.26 -12.26 -16.75
N LYS A 84 15.18 -13.23 -16.91
CA LYS A 84 14.94 -14.61 -16.49
C LYS A 84 14.78 -14.73 -14.97
N LYS A 85 15.62 -14.04 -14.19
CA LYS A 85 15.50 -13.99 -12.72
C LYS A 85 14.19 -13.33 -12.28
N LEU A 86 13.80 -12.20 -12.87
CA LEU A 86 12.53 -11.53 -12.56
C LEU A 86 11.33 -12.46 -12.79
N LYS A 87 11.28 -13.13 -13.95
CA LYS A 87 10.21 -14.11 -14.25
C LYS A 87 10.19 -15.29 -13.28
N GLN A 88 11.35 -15.69 -12.76
CA GLN A 88 11.43 -16.77 -11.78
C GLN A 88 10.90 -16.34 -10.41
N GLU A 89 11.16 -15.10 -9.99
CA GLU A 89 10.56 -14.53 -8.77
C GLU A 89 9.06 -14.35 -8.92
N GLU A 90 8.59 -13.79 -10.04
CA GLU A 90 7.16 -13.62 -10.31
C GLU A 90 6.40 -14.96 -10.28
N LYS A 91 6.99 -16.02 -10.85
CA LYS A 91 6.42 -17.37 -10.79
C LYS A 91 6.40 -17.96 -9.37
N LYS A 92 7.38 -17.64 -8.53
CA LYS A 92 7.39 -18.06 -7.11
C LYS A 92 6.29 -17.33 -6.34
N ASP A 93 6.14 -16.02 -6.56
CA ASP A 93 5.08 -15.22 -5.94
C ASP A 93 3.68 -15.70 -6.36
N GLN A 94 3.50 -16.08 -7.63
CA GLN A 94 2.23 -16.63 -8.14
C GLN A 94 1.89 -18.05 -7.61
N GLN A 95 2.91 -18.82 -7.22
CA GLN A 95 2.73 -20.17 -6.67
C GLN A 95 2.48 -20.19 -5.17
N LEU A 96 2.71 -19.09 -4.45
CA LEU A 96 2.31 -18.98 -3.04
C LEU A 96 0.77 -18.83 -2.96
N PRO A 97 0.03 -19.82 -2.41
CA PRO A 97 -1.42 -19.74 -2.31
C PRO A 97 -1.92 -18.56 -1.45
N GLU A 98 -1.10 -18.05 -0.52
CA GLU A 98 -1.46 -16.91 0.35
C GLU A 98 -1.54 -15.55 -0.37
N ARG A 99 -0.93 -15.40 -1.56
CA ARG A 99 -0.89 -14.13 -2.30
C ARG A 99 -1.84 -14.09 -3.49
N LYS A 100 -2.57 -15.17 -3.75
CA LYS A 100 -3.70 -15.14 -4.67
C LYS A 100 -4.87 -14.43 -3.97
N PHE A 101 -4.88 -13.11 -4.05
CA PHE A 101 -6.13 -12.37 -4.12
C PHE A 101 -6.80 -12.78 -5.45
N GLU A 102 -7.28 -14.02 -5.52
CA GLU A 102 -8.36 -14.30 -6.44
C GLU A 102 -9.48 -13.35 -6.03
N ASN A 103 -9.98 -12.58 -6.98
CA ASN A 103 -11.15 -11.73 -6.86
C ASN A 103 -12.40 -12.58 -6.59
N LYS A 104 -12.38 -13.41 -5.55
CA LYS A 104 -13.60 -13.78 -4.85
C LYS A 104 -13.95 -12.54 -4.04
N THR A 105 -14.74 -11.67 -4.66
CA THR A 105 -15.69 -10.84 -3.92
C THR A 105 -16.59 -11.78 -3.13
N GLU A 106 -16.06 -12.32 -2.03
CA GLU A 106 -16.90 -12.79 -0.94
C GLU A 106 -17.47 -11.52 -0.36
N VAL A 107 -18.67 -11.18 -0.84
CA VAL A 107 -19.45 -10.07 -0.32
C VAL A 107 -19.74 -10.43 1.14
N LEU A 108 -18.90 -9.94 2.05
CA LEU A 108 -19.14 -9.95 3.48
C LEU A 108 -20.24 -8.92 3.78
N SER A 109 -21.44 -9.19 3.27
CA SER A 109 -22.64 -8.39 3.49
C SER A 109 -23.10 -8.64 4.92
N SER A 110 -22.49 -7.92 5.86
CA SER A 110 -23.00 -7.81 7.22
C SER A 110 -23.74 -6.49 7.32
N LYS A 111 -25.00 -6.54 7.79
CA LYS A 111 -25.90 -5.40 7.93
C LYS A 111 -25.33 -4.27 8.81
N SER A 112 -24.24 -4.53 9.53
CA SER A 112 -23.53 -3.58 10.39
C SER A 112 -22.69 -2.55 9.64
N PHE A 113 -22.42 -2.70 8.34
CA PHE A 113 -21.56 -1.77 7.58
C PHE A 113 -22.31 -0.60 6.93
N PHE A 114 -23.64 -0.62 6.89
CA PHE A 114 -24.42 0.47 6.29
C PHE A 114 -24.88 1.43 7.37
N TYR A 115 -24.18 2.57 7.50
CA TYR A 115 -24.70 3.73 8.21
C TYR A 115 -25.66 4.48 7.28
N SER A 116 -26.94 4.54 7.63
CA SER A 116 -27.92 5.32 6.89
C SER A 116 -27.72 6.80 7.22
N ILE A 117 -27.13 7.57 6.30
CA ILE A 117 -27.10 9.02 6.42
C ILE A 117 -28.52 9.52 6.08
N GLU A 118 -29.30 9.89 7.08
CA GLU A 118 -30.51 10.68 6.86
C GLU A 118 -30.10 12.09 6.44
N ASN A 119 -29.96 12.29 5.13
CA ASN A 119 -29.76 13.61 4.57
C ASN A 119 -31.12 14.32 4.53
N THR A 120 -31.45 15.06 5.59
CA THR A 120 -32.62 15.95 5.62
C THR A 120 -32.35 17.18 4.74
N LEU A 121 -32.38 16.97 3.42
CA LEU A 121 -32.48 18.07 2.48
C LEU A 121 -33.87 18.69 2.61
N THR A 122 -33.94 19.78 3.37
CA THR A 122 -35.05 20.72 3.31
C THR A 122 -34.97 21.45 1.98
N LEU A 123 -35.58 20.85 0.95
CA LEU A 123 -35.81 21.55 -0.30
C LEU A 123 -36.84 22.64 -0.05
N ILE A 124 -36.39 23.90 -0.08
CA ILE A 124 -37.25 25.07 -0.18
C ILE A 124 -37.93 24.97 -1.55
N ILE A 125 -39.19 24.53 -1.58
CA ILE A 125 -40.01 24.52 -2.79
C ILE A 125 -40.53 25.96 -2.97
N GLU A 126 -39.81 26.78 -3.72
CA GLU A 126 -40.45 27.90 -4.41
C GLU A 126 -41.23 27.31 -5.59
N LYS A 127 -42.55 27.44 -5.57
CA LYS A 127 -43.43 26.98 -6.65
C LYS A 127 -43.25 27.86 -7.89
N PRO A 128 -42.92 27.31 -9.07
CA PRO A 128 -43.28 27.95 -10.33
C PRO A 128 -44.57 27.31 -10.86
N SER A 129 -45.49 28.19 -11.23
CA SER A 129 -46.81 27.93 -11.82
C SER A 129 -46.75 27.05 -13.07
N ALA A 130 -47.83 26.31 -13.28
CA ALA A 130 -48.14 25.40 -14.37
C ALA A 130 -47.60 25.82 -15.76
N PHE A 131 -46.87 24.90 -16.38
CA PHE A 131 -46.79 24.80 -17.84
C PHE A 131 -46.62 23.32 -18.22
N GLU A 132 -47.68 22.70 -18.74
CA GLU A 132 -47.57 21.39 -19.39
C GLU A 132 -46.88 21.57 -20.74
N GLN A 133 -45.72 20.95 -20.93
CA GLN A 133 -45.14 20.77 -22.25
C GLN A 133 -44.73 19.31 -22.44
N LYS A 134 -45.63 18.57 -23.09
CA LYS A 134 -45.42 17.22 -23.60
C LYS A 134 -44.39 17.30 -24.74
N GLN A 135 -43.15 16.87 -24.51
CA GLN A 135 -42.19 16.65 -25.59
C GLN A 135 -41.55 15.25 -25.49
N SER A 136 -41.85 14.50 -26.54
CA SER A 136 -41.33 13.19 -26.96
C SER A 136 -39.82 13.04 -26.75
N LEU A 137 -39.41 11.96 -26.07
CA LEU A 137 -38.03 11.46 -26.08
C LEU A 137 -37.77 10.79 -27.44
N ALA A 138 -37.45 11.61 -28.44
CA ALA A 138 -36.80 11.14 -29.65
C ALA A 138 -35.29 11.27 -29.48
N ASP A 139 -34.61 10.14 -29.65
CA ASP A 139 -33.23 10.02 -30.12
C ASP A 139 -32.09 10.31 -29.12
N ILE A 140 -31.79 9.31 -28.28
CA ILE A 140 -30.41 9.10 -27.81
C ILE A 140 -29.94 7.77 -28.43
N SER A 141 -29.36 7.88 -29.62
CA SER A 141 -28.77 6.77 -30.36
C SER A 141 -27.48 6.27 -29.68
N TYR A 142 -27.57 5.15 -28.96
CA TYR A 142 -26.41 4.38 -28.50
C TYR A 142 -26.03 3.35 -29.57
N ALA A 143 -25.28 3.77 -30.59
CA ALA A 143 -24.89 2.89 -31.69
C ALA A 143 -23.40 2.98 -32.05
N PHE A 144 -22.50 3.11 -31.07
CA PHE A 144 -21.07 3.28 -31.34
C PHE A 144 -20.12 2.34 -30.61
N PHE A 145 -20.56 1.18 -30.12
CA PHE A 145 -19.60 0.13 -29.76
C PHE A 145 -20.20 -1.28 -29.93
N HIS A 146 -19.75 -1.98 -30.99
CA HIS A 146 -19.82 -3.43 -31.08
C HIS A 146 -18.41 -3.96 -31.34
N PRO A 147 -17.92 -4.96 -30.59
CA PRO A 147 -16.63 -5.59 -30.86
C PRO A 147 -16.69 -6.44 -32.14
N PRO A 148 -15.55 -6.65 -32.84
CA PRO A 148 -15.49 -7.45 -34.05
C PRO A 148 -15.81 -8.92 -33.74
N GLN A 149 -16.71 -9.51 -34.51
CA GLN A 149 -16.92 -10.95 -34.51
C GLN A 149 -15.92 -11.59 -35.48
N ALA A 150 -15.34 -12.71 -35.04
CA ALA A 150 -14.33 -13.50 -35.75
C ALA A 150 -14.87 -14.15 -37.02
#